data_AF-A0A7V9KNC8-F1
#
_entry.id   AF-A0A7V9KNC8-F1
#
_cell.length_a   1.000
_cell.length_b   1.000
_cell.length_c   1.000
_cell.angle_alpha   90.00
_cell.angle_beta   90.00
_cell.angle_gamma   90.00
#
_symmetry.space_group_name_H-M   'P 1'
#
loop_
_entity.id
_entity.type
_entity.pdbx_description
1 polymer ?
#
loop_
_entity_poly.entity_id
_entity_poly.type
_entity_poly.pdbx_seq_one_letter_code
_entity_poly.pdbx_strand_id
1 'polypeptide(L)' 'MLSVPERWVRVHTRSGLLPHVRLGRYVRYRREAVLAWLEAQEHAGAAWRVHKPRSTDRA' A
#
# COMPACT_ATOMS: atom_id res chain seq x y z
N MET A 1 -11.02 -7.86 2.17
CA MET A 1 -9.94 -7.01 2.71
C MET A 1 -8.69 -7.25 1.87
N LEU A 2 -8.28 -6.22 1.13
CA LEU A 2 -7.15 -6.06 0.19
C LEU A 2 -6.87 -7.14 -0.89
N SER A 3 -7.05 -8.44 -0.66
CA SER A 3 -6.76 -9.50 -1.65
C SER A 3 -5.34 -9.47 -2.23
N VAL A 4 -4.36 -9.07 -1.42
CA VAL A 4 -2.93 -8.97 -1.77
C VAL A 4 -2.08 -9.89 -0.88
N PRO A 5 -0.86 -10.25 -1.31
CA PRO A 5 0.05 -11.05 -0.49
C PRO A 5 0.43 -10.35 0.83
N GLU A 6 0.61 -11.12 1.90
CA GLU A 6 1.02 -10.57 3.20
C GLU A 6 2.36 -9.81 3.13
N ARG A 7 3.31 -10.31 2.33
CA ARG A 7 4.59 -9.62 2.10
C ARG A 7 4.37 -8.19 1.57
N TRP A 8 3.41 -8.01 0.66
CA TRP A 8 3.06 -6.70 0.12
C TRP A 8 2.54 -5.79 1.24
N VAL A 9 1.66 -6.29 2.10
CA VAL A 9 1.15 -5.55 3.26
C VAL A 9 2.31 -5.11 4.17
N ARG A 10 3.20 -6.04 4.55
CA ARG A 10 4.34 -5.74 5.42
C ARG A 10 5.30 -4.71 4.82
N VAL A 11 5.57 -4.77 3.51
CA VAL A 11 6.40 -3.77 2.82
C VAL A 11 5.72 -2.40 2.88
N HIS A 12 4.43 -2.33 2.55
CA HIS A 12 3.74 -1.05 2.43
C HIS A 12 3.40 -0.41 3.77
N THR A 13 3.18 -1.21 4.81
CA THR A 13 3.12 -0.74 6.19
C THR A 13 4.43 -0.10 6.63
N ARG A 14 5.58 -0.72 6.33
CA ARG A 14 6.90 -0.15 6.66
C ARG A 14 7.19 1.14 5.89
N SER A 15 6.69 1.26 4.66
CA SER A 15 6.80 2.49 3.87
C SER A 15 5.84 3.60 4.29
N GLY A 16 4.92 3.34 5.24
CA GLY A 16 3.90 4.30 5.66
C GLY A 16 2.73 4.44 4.67
N LEU A 17 2.70 3.65 3.60
CA LEU A 17 1.69 3.73 2.55
C LEU A 17 0.33 3.21 3.01
N LEU A 18 0.30 2.13 3.80
CA LEU A 18 -0.95 1.61 4.35
C LEU A 18 -1.32 2.35 5.65
N PRO A 19 -2.60 2.73 5.82
CA PRO A 19 -3.05 3.34 7.06
C PRO A 19 -2.96 2.31 8.20
N HIS A 20 -2.18 2.65 9.22
CA HIS A 20 -1.94 1.77 10.35
C HIS A 20 -1.68 2.56 11.64
N VAL A 21 -1.87 1.90 12.78
CA VAL A 21 -1.52 2.42 14.10
C VAL A 21 -0.43 1.53 14.69
N ARG A 22 0.70 2.12 15.06
CA ARG A 22 1.79 1.42 15.74
C ARG A 22 1.53 1.40 17.25
N LEU A 23 1.50 0.22 17.83
CA LEU A 23 1.36 -0.02 19.27
C LEU A 23 2.65 -0.72 19.75
N GLY A 24 3.76 0.01 19.69
CA GLY A 24 5.09 -0.54 19.90
C GLY A 24 5.49 -1.55 18.82
N ARG A 25 5.72 -2.82 19.22
CA ARG A 25 6.05 -3.92 18.29
C ARG A 25 4.87 -4.36 17.41
N TYR A 26 3.65 -4.03 17.82
CA TYR A 26 2.44 -4.43 17.12
C TYR A 26 1.99 -3.35 16.15
N VAL A 27 1.35 -3.80 15.07
CA VAL A 27 0.70 -2.93 14.10
C VAL A 27 -0.77 -3.33 14.05
N ARG A 28 -1.65 -2.33 14.16
CA ARG A 28 -3.10 -2.52 14.03
C ARG A 28 -3.60 -1.79 12.79
N TYR A 29 -4.45 -2.48 12.05
CA TYR A 29 -5.21 -1.92 10.93
C TYR A 29 -6.63 -1.67 11.40
N ARG A 30 -7.09 -0.43 11.25
CA ARG A 30 -8.48 -0.06 11.45
C ARG A 30 -9.23 -0.31 10.15
N ARG A 31 -10.29 -1.12 10.19
CA ARG A 31 -10.99 -1.57 8.97
C ARG A 31 -11.52 -0.36 8.19
N GLU A 32 -12.15 0.56 8.89
CA GLU A 32 -12.68 1.83 8.38
C GLU A 32 -11.60 2.67 7.70
N ALA A 33 -10.40 2.76 8.28
CA ALA A 33 -9.30 3.52 7.70
C ALA A 33 -8.76 2.86 6.42
N VAL A 34 -8.68 1.53 6.39
CA VAL A 34 -8.25 0.78 5.20
C VAL A 34 -9.27 0.91 4.07
N LEU A 35 -10.57 0.91 4.37
CA LEU A 35 -11.63 1.10 3.37
C LEU A 35 -11.64 2.52 2.82
N ALA A 36 -11.60 3.54 3.67
CA ALA A 36 -11.53 4.93 3.21
C ALA A 36 -10.26 5.18 2.36
N TRP A 37 -9.15 4.52 2.71
CA TRP A 37 -7.95 4.56 1.88
C TRP A 37 -8.16 3.92 0.51
N LEU A 38 -8.83 2.76 0.42
CA LEU A 38 -9.16 2.12 -0.86
C LEU A 38 -10.04 3.01 -1.73
N GLU A 39 -11.11 3.57 -1.17
CA GLU A 39 -12.01 4.50 -1.86
C GLU A 39 -11.23 5.71 -2.39
N ALA A 40 -10.34 6.29 -1.57
CA ALA A 40 -9.47 7.37 -2.01
C ALA A 40 -8.53 6.97 -3.16
N GLN A 41 -8.02 5.73 -3.18
CA GLN A 41 -7.20 5.22 -4.30
C GLN A 41 -8.02 5.04 -5.58
N GLU A 42 -9.27 4.60 -5.48
CA GLU A 42 -10.19 4.44 -6.62
C GLU A 42 -10.52 5.80 -7.24
N HIS A 43 -10.82 6.81 -6.40
CA HIS A 43 -11.14 8.16 -6.85
C HIS A 43 -9.94 8.98 -7.34
N ALA A 44 -8.76 8.79 -6.75
CA ALA A 44 -7.54 9.46 -7.18
C ALA A 44 -6.95 8.87 -8.48
N GLY A 45 -7.60 7.87 -9.08
CA GLY A 45 -7.10 7.19 -10.26
C GLY A 45 -5.80 6.46 -9.96
N ALA A 46 -5.85 5.49 -9.02
CA ALA A 46 -4.73 4.65 -8.59
C ALA A 46 -3.38 5.40 -8.64
N ALA A 47 -3.13 6.28 -7.67
CA ALA A 47 -1.87 7.01 -7.51
C ALA A 47 -0.63 6.10 -7.37
N TRP A 48 -0.82 4.78 -7.43
CA TRP A 48 0.19 3.80 -7.79
C TRP A 48 0.77 4.12 -9.17
N ARG A 49 1.79 4.97 -9.18
CA ARG A 49 2.77 4.98 -10.25
C ARG A 49 3.34 3.57 -10.30
N VAL A 50 2.86 2.76 -11.25
CA VAL A 50 3.51 1.51 -11.64
C VAL A 50 4.98 1.87 -11.77
N HIS A 51 5.82 1.26 -10.94
CA HIS A 51 7.26 1.32 -11.14
C HIS A 51 7.48 0.72 -12.53
N LYS A 52 7.59 1.59 -13.55
CA LYS A 52 8.05 1.14 -14.86
C LYS A 52 9.46 0.64 -14.60
N PRO A 53 9.74 -0.67 -14.76
CA PRO A 53 11.12 -1.09 -14.74
C PRO A 53 11.83 -0.24 -15.79
N ARG A 54 12.96 0.36 -15.40
CA ARG A 54 13.82 1.09 -16.34
C ARG A 54 14.05 0.14 -17.51
N SER A 55 13.53 0.47 -18.70
CA SER A 55 13.83 -0.25 -19.92
C SER A 55 15.34 -0.26 -20.04
N THR A 56 15.95 -1.42 -19.81
CA THR A 56 17.35 -1.65 -20.13
C THR A 56 17.39 -1.65 -21.65
N ASP A 57 17.57 -0.46 -22.23
CA ASP A 57 17.99 -0.32 -23.61
C ASP A 57 19.44 -0.82 -23.64
N ARG A 58 19.67 -1.96 -24.30
CA ARG A 58 20.99 -2.49 -24.51
C ARG A 58 21.21 -2.54 -26.02
N ALA A 59 22.08 -1.62 -26.44
CA ALA A 59 22.73 -1.56 -27.75
C ALA A 59 23.48 -2.85 -28.10
#